data_AF-A0A929WZD8-F1
#
_entry.id   AF-A0A929WZD8-F1
#
_cell.length_a   1.000
_cell.length_b   1.000
_cell.length_c   1.000
_cell.angle_alpha   90.00
_cell.angle_beta   90.00
_cell.angle_gamma   90.00
#
_symmetry.space_group_name_H-M   'P 1'
#
loop_
_entity.id
_entity.type
_entity.pdbx_description
1 polymer ?
#
loop_
_entity_poly.entity_id
_entity_poly.type
_entity_poly.pdbx_seq_one_letter_code
_entity_poly.pdbx_strand_id
1 'polypeptide(L)'
;MKRSFTQVIKNAKQLICTVILTTIFLTIHGVTIEASNVIKVKTLRSPKEQIKLVINGSGEYKVEGAKPATIGNGEAILTLTSQNVNITGDITKFDCSDNDLNSLDVSGCITLTELLCYENSLTELLLDKNSNLVNLSCDYNSIESLDLSHNPLLKDLLCPYNRIKHLDLRNNKQLTSLYCLSNQIEDIQLADENAIEEILCSGNELRSLNLQGCKNLQLLECYYNNIESLNLATNSKLTKLSAKNNLLKTLDLSNNVKLTVLSCANNKLTSISLPENSTLLSVTCFNNQLKGDAMKNLMNSLPDINGKSITGEGGGEIMIVNTSVEDKNVCYKSDVKIATDKGWKVMDFNGDYTERQAYVGEDDPVSGVNGVKQEPLRVSIRNGKVAIIGSFKCAQLYNANGQLLLTTTDHELDTGCLTPSAYILQIDGNNQMKSMKFLIK
;
A
#
# COMPACT_ATOMS: atom_id res chain seq x y z
N MET A 1 16.14 -26.96 62.93
CA MET A 1 17.37 -26.73 62.12
C MET A 1 17.90 -27.95 61.36
N LYS A 2 17.82 -29.20 61.87
CA LYS A 2 18.38 -30.38 61.14
C LYS A 2 17.63 -30.81 59.86
N ARG A 3 16.34 -30.48 59.69
CA ARG A 3 15.56 -30.86 58.49
C ARG A 3 15.83 -30.01 57.23
N SER A 4 16.33 -28.78 57.35
CA SER A 4 16.62 -27.95 56.16
C SER A 4 17.98 -28.27 55.53
N PHE A 5 18.97 -28.71 56.31
CA PHE A 5 20.30 -29.06 55.81
C PHE A 5 20.29 -30.31 54.92
N THR A 6 19.49 -31.32 55.27
CA THR A 6 19.37 -32.55 54.47
C THR A 6 18.70 -32.29 53.12
N GLN A 7 17.73 -31.37 53.06
CA GLN A 7 17.06 -30.99 51.81
C GLN A 7 17.97 -30.15 50.91
N VAL A 8 18.77 -29.24 51.49
CA VAL A 8 19.76 -28.45 50.75
C VAL A 8 20.87 -29.36 50.18
N ILE A 9 21.34 -30.37 50.92
CA ILE A 9 22.32 -31.34 50.41
C ILE A 9 21.72 -32.24 49.31
N LYS A 10 20.44 -32.61 49.41
CA LYS A 10 19.75 -33.41 48.39
C LYS A 10 19.58 -32.63 47.08
N ASN A 11 19.19 -31.35 47.18
CA ASN A 11 19.08 -30.45 46.03
C ASN A 11 20.45 -30.09 45.44
N ALA A 12 21.49 -29.94 46.28
CA ALA A 12 22.86 -29.72 45.81
C ALA A 12 23.42 -30.96 45.08
N LYS A 13 23.16 -32.18 45.58
CA LYS A 13 23.54 -33.42 44.89
C LYS A 13 22.78 -33.62 43.58
N GLN A 14 21.51 -33.22 43.53
CA GLN A 14 20.70 -33.31 42.31
C GLN A 14 21.15 -32.28 41.27
N LEU A 15 21.47 -31.05 41.68
CA LEU A 15 22.02 -30.00 40.81
C LEU A 15 23.43 -30.36 40.33
N ILE A 16 24.28 -30.92 41.20
CA ILE A 16 25.63 -31.41 40.83
C ILE A 16 25.52 -32.62 39.89
N CYS A 17 24.58 -33.55 40.10
CA CYS A 17 24.35 -34.65 39.15
C CYS A 17 23.79 -34.17 37.81
N THR A 18 22.91 -33.16 37.77
CA THR A 18 22.37 -32.61 36.51
C THR A 18 23.42 -31.81 35.74
N VAL A 19 24.28 -31.04 36.43
CA VAL A 19 25.41 -30.31 35.82
C VAL A 19 26.51 -31.27 35.39
N ILE A 20 26.78 -32.33 36.15
CA ILE A 20 27.73 -33.38 35.75
C ILE A 20 27.19 -34.22 34.59
N LEU A 21 25.89 -34.54 34.52
CA LEU A 21 25.33 -35.24 33.35
C LEU A 21 25.33 -34.37 32.08
N THR A 22 25.09 -33.06 32.16
CA THR A 22 25.15 -32.18 30.98
C THR A 22 26.59 -31.91 30.51
N THR A 23 27.56 -31.83 31.44
CA THR A 23 28.99 -31.69 31.10
C THR A 23 29.65 -33.02 30.66
N ILE A 24 29.18 -34.17 31.14
CA ILE A 24 29.68 -35.49 30.72
C ILE A 24 29.11 -35.92 29.35
N PHE A 25 27.91 -35.47 28.97
CA PHE A 25 27.41 -35.67 27.58
C PHE A 25 28.17 -34.83 26.53
N LEU A 26 28.99 -33.86 26.96
CA LEU A 26 29.84 -33.02 26.10
C LEU A 26 31.28 -33.53 26.00
N THR A 27 31.67 -34.61 26.68
CA THR A 27 33.08 -35.08 26.73
C THR A 27 33.29 -36.55 26.39
N ILE A 28 32.25 -37.31 26.06
CA ILE A 28 32.36 -38.67 25.54
C ILE A 28 31.82 -38.67 24.11
N HIS A 29 32.73 -38.86 23.15
CA HIS A 29 32.66 -38.52 21.73
C HIS A 29 33.04 -37.04 21.50
N GLY A 30 34.28 -36.82 21.09
CA GLY A 30 34.71 -35.63 20.38
C GLY A 30 34.01 -35.54 19.02
N VAL A 31 32.68 -35.42 19.04
CA VAL A 31 31.92 -34.80 17.98
C VAL A 31 31.81 -33.35 18.42
N THR A 32 32.88 -32.59 18.19
CA THR A 32 32.63 -31.27 17.62
C THR A 32 31.67 -31.52 16.48
N ILE A 33 30.42 -31.05 16.59
CA ILE A 33 29.64 -30.80 15.40
C ILE A 33 30.47 -29.70 14.73
N GLU A 34 31.46 -30.10 13.92
CA GLU A 34 31.94 -29.21 12.88
C GLU A 34 30.66 -28.79 12.19
N ALA A 35 30.31 -27.51 12.31
CA ALA A 35 29.35 -26.93 11.40
C ALA A 35 29.93 -27.27 10.03
N SER A 36 29.39 -28.30 9.39
CA SER A 36 29.82 -28.66 8.06
C SER A 36 29.33 -27.46 7.26
N ASN A 37 30.24 -26.54 6.93
CA ASN A 37 29.98 -25.32 6.16
C ASN A 37 29.58 -25.72 4.75
N VAL A 38 28.42 -26.36 4.66
CA VAL A 38 27.93 -27.14 3.55
C VAL A 38 26.62 -26.52 3.14
N ILE A 39 26.58 -26.07 1.90
CA ILE A 39 25.36 -25.73 1.21
C ILE A 39 24.97 -26.94 0.37
N LYS A 40 23.71 -27.37 0.48
CA LYS A 40 23.18 -28.45 -0.36
C LYS A 40 22.17 -27.87 -1.32
N VAL A 41 22.35 -28.14 -2.60
CA VAL A 41 21.42 -27.73 -3.65
C VAL A 41 20.88 -28.97 -4.35
N LYS A 42 19.60 -28.92 -4.73
CA LYS A 42 18.96 -29.92 -5.57
C LYS A 42 18.32 -29.26 -6.77
N THR A 43 18.78 -29.61 -7.96
CA THR A 43 18.27 -29.10 -9.23
C THR A 43 17.35 -30.12 -9.92
N LEU A 44 16.43 -29.61 -10.76
CA LEU A 44 15.65 -30.42 -11.70
C LEU A 44 16.43 -30.78 -12.97
N ARG A 45 17.56 -30.10 -13.22
CA ARG A 45 18.46 -30.40 -14.34
C ARG A 45 19.00 -31.83 -14.28
N SER A 46 19.19 -32.44 -15.43
CA SER A 46 19.69 -33.81 -15.57
C SER A 46 21.20 -33.89 -15.40
N PRO A 47 21.78 -35.03 -14.97
CA PRO A 47 23.22 -35.23 -15.04
C PRO A 47 23.77 -34.95 -16.44
N LYS A 48 24.97 -34.38 -16.52
CA LYS A 48 25.65 -33.79 -17.71
C LYS A 48 25.18 -32.39 -18.11
N GLU A 49 24.04 -31.91 -17.63
CA GLU A 49 23.69 -30.49 -17.76
C GLU A 49 24.54 -29.65 -16.80
N GLN A 50 24.47 -28.33 -16.96
CA GLN A 50 25.28 -27.38 -16.20
C GLN A 50 24.43 -26.54 -15.27
N ILE A 51 25.00 -26.18 -14.12
CA ILE A 51 24.53 -25.09 -13.26
C ILE A 51 25.62 -24.03 -13.16
N LYS A 52 25.24 -22.77 -12.99
CA LYS A 52 26.14 -21.65 -12.78
C LYS A 52 25.97 -21.14 -11.35
N LEU A 53 27.04 -21.11 -10.59
CA LEU A 53 27.06 -20.57 -9.23
C LEU A 53 28.04 -19.39 -9.15
N VAL A 54 27.78 -18.43 -8.26
CA VAL A 54 28.78 -17.47 -7.79
C VAL A 54 29.04 -17.74 -6.31
N ILE A 55 30.27 -18.08 -5.97
CA ILE A 55 30.67 -18.51 -4.62
C ILE A 55 31.84 -17.63 -4.19
N ASN A 56 31.60 -16.77 -3.19
CA ASN A 56 32.66 -16.04 -2.51
C ASN A 56 32.73 -16.43 -1.05
N GLY A 57 33.95 -16.52 -0.53
CA GLY A 57 34.22 -16.96 0.83
C GLY A 57 35.70 -16.81 1.19
N SER A 58 36.06 -17.13 2.43
CA SER A 58 37.46 -17.20 2.83
C SER A 58 38.04 -18.58 2.51
N GLY A 59 38.88 -18.66 1.49
CA GLY A 59 39.60 -19.88 1.14
C GLY A 59 38.94 -20.71 0.03
N GLU A 60 39.39 -21.96 -0.10
CA GLU A 60 38.90 -22.88 -1.13
C GLU A 60 37.56 -23.49 -0.73
N TYR A 61 36.75 -23.82 -1.74
CA TYR A 61 35.53 -24.60 -1.57
C TYR A 61 35.64 -25.93 -2.32
N LYS A 62 34.94 -26.94 -1.82
CA LYS A 62 34.84 -28.27 -2.43
C LYS A 62 33.43 -28.47 -2.98
N VAL A 63 33.33 -29.05 -4.17
CA VAL A 63 32.06 -29.43 -4.79
C VAL A 63 31.96 -30.94 -4.89
N GLU A 64 30.84 -31.49 -4.43
CA GLU A 64 30.47 -32.90 -4.61
C GLU A 64 29.15 -32.97 -5.41
N GLY A 65 28.98 -33.97 -6.27
CA GLY A 65 27.81 -34.10 -7.14
C GLY A 65 27.88 -33.33 -8.46
N ALA A 66 28.99 -32.62 -8.71
CA ALA A 66 29.30 -32.03 -10.01
C ALA A 66 30.81 -31.97 -10.26
N LYS A 67 31.20 -31.82 -11.54
CA LYS A 67 32.59 -31.56 -11.96
C LYS A 67 32.72 -30.09 -12.35
N PRO A 68 33.72 -29.35 -11.84
CA PRO A 68 33.96 -27.99 -12.27
C PRO A 68 34.43 -27.96 -13.74
N ALA A 69 33.79 -27.14 -14.56
CA ALA A 69 34.13 -26.94 -15.97
C ALA A 69 35.01 -25.70 -16.19
N THR A 70 34.81 -24.64 -15.39
CA THR A 70 35.65 -23.43 -15.34
C THR A 70 35.42 -22.74 -13.99
N ILE A 71 36.50 -22.33 -13.32
CA ILE A 71 36.45 -21.53 -12.08
C ILE A 71 37.22 -20.24 -12.37
N GLY A 72 36.57 -19.09 -12.26
CA GLY A 72 37.20 -17.78 -12.47
C GLY A 72 36.34 -16.65 -11.91
N ASN A 73 36.95 -15.70 -11.21
CA ASN A 73 36.29 -14.52 -10.62
C ASN A 73 35.11 -14.81 -9.67
N GLY A 74 35.15 -15.93 -8.92
CA GLY A 74 34.06 -16.33 -8.03
C GLY A 74 32.90 -17.04 -8.73
N GLU A 75 32.88 -17.09 -10.06
CA GLU A 75 31.92 -17.89 -10.83
C GLU A 75 32.41 -19.34 -10.99
N ALA A 76 31.47 -20.28 -10.88
CA ALA A 76 31.67 -21.70 -11.07
C ALA A 76 30.62 -22.27 -12.02
N ILE A 77 31.06 -22.74 -13.19
CA ILE A 77 30.21 -23.53 -14.08
C ILE A 77 30.43 -25.00 -13.74
N LEU A 78 29.39 -25.67 -13.27
CA LEU A 78 29.46 -27.04 -12.78
C LEU A 78 28.68 -27.96 -13.70
N THR A 79 29.35 -28.96 -14.28
CA THR A 79 28.69 -30.03 -15.02
C THR A 79 28.23 -31.11 -14.04
N LEU A 80 26.91 -31.31 -13.94
CA LEU A 80 26.28 -32.18 -12.96
C LEU A 80 26.69 -33.65 -13.16
N THR A 81 27.06 -34.32 -12.07
CA THR A 81 27.15 -35.79 -12.02
C THR A 81 25.98 -36.40 -11.25
N SER A 82 25.29 -35.57 -10.47
CA SER A 82 24.11 -35.86 -9.65
C SER A 82 23.21 -34.62 -9.62
N GLN A 83 21.91 -34.80 -9.40
CA GLN A 83 20.98 -33.68 -9.19
C GLN A 83 21.14 -33.02 -7.81
N ASN A 84 21.76 -33.73 -6.87
CA ASN A 84 22.16 -33.21 -5.57
C ASN A 84 23.62 -32.80 -5.65
N VAL A 85 23.92 -31.54 -5.33
CA VAL A 85 25.26 -30.97 -5.27
C VAL A 85 25.50 -30.41 -3.88
N ASN A 86 26.61 -30.79 -3.27
CA ASN A 86 27.05 -30.24 -1.99
C ASN A 86 28.25 -29.34 -2.24
N ILE A 87 28.23 -28.15 -1.63
CA ILE A 87 29.33 -27.19 -1.69
C ILE A 87 29.81 -26.98 -0.27
N THR A 88 31.06 -27.35 0.02
CA THR A 88 31.67 -27.22 1.35
C THR A 88 32.74 -26.12 1.34
N GLY A 89 32.65 -25.14 2.23
CA GLY A 89 33.66 -24.10 2.42
C GLY A 89 33.12 -22.92 3.22
N ASP A 90 34.00 -22.01 3.65
CA ASP A 90 33.63 -20.81 4.42
C ASP A 90 33.02 -19.74 3.51
N ILE A 91 31.79 -19.98 3.07
CA ILE A 91 31.09 -19.17 2.07
C ILE A 91 30.39 -17.99 2.75
N THR A 92 30.59 -16.79 2.22
CA THR A 92 29.96 -15.54 2.68
C THR A 92 28.95 -15.00 1.68
N LYS A 93 29.15 -15.26 0.38
CA LYS A 93 28.18 -14.98 -0.68
C LYS A 93 27.92 -16.25 -1.48
N PHE A 94 26.65 -16.59 -1.62
CA PHE A 94 26.21 -17.70 -2.45
C PHE A 94 25.15 -17.21 -3.43
N ASP A 95 25.47 -17.26 -4.71
CA ASP A 95 24.53 -17.05 -5.80
C ASP A 95 24.29 -18.38 -6.51
N CYS A 96 23.06 -18.84 -6.47
CA CYS A 96 22.59 -20.03 -7.17
C CYS A 96 21.36 -19.74 -8.03
N SER A 97 21.20 -18.48 -8.47
CA SER A 97 20.11 -18.07 -9.35
C SER A 97 20.09 -18.80 -10.69
N ASP A 98 18.90 -18.93 -11.30
CA ASP A 98 18.70 -19.52 -12.64
C ASP A 98 19.30 -20.92 -12.81
N ASN A 99 18.91 -21.86 -11.92
CA ASN A 99 19.45 -23.23 -11.90
C ASN A 99 18.39 -24.33 -11.76
N ASP A 100 17.11 -24.02 -11.99
CA ASP A 100 15.98 -24.95 -11.81
C ASP A 100 16.01 -25.67 -10.45
N LEU A 101 16.43 -24.97 -9.39
CA LEU A 101 16.52 -25.56 -8.06
C LEU A 101 15.14 -25.80 -7.48
N ASN A 102 14.91 -27.01 -6.96
CA ASN A 102 13.70 -27.36 -6.22
C ASN A 102 13.95 -27.48 -4.71
N SER A 103 15.21 -27.48 -4.27
CA SER A 103 15.59 -27.45 -2.86
C SER A 103 16.92 -26.74 -2.67
N LEU A 104 17.02 -25.95 -1.61
CA LEU A 104 18.21 -25.26 -1.16
C LEU A 104 18.30 -25.37 0.37
N ASP A 105 19.38 -25.95 0.87
CA ASP A 105 19.70 -26.03 2.30
C ASP A 105 21.01 -25.28 2.56
N VAL A 106 20.88 -24.10 3.18
CA VAL A 106 21.99 -23.24 3.62
C VAL A 106 22.20 -23.28 5.14
N SER A 107 21.52 -24.18 5.85
CA SER A 107 21.54 -24.24 7.32
C SER A 107 22.92 -24.57 7.90
N GLY A 108 23.76 -25.26 7.11
CA GLY A 108 25.15 -25.53 7.45
C GLY A 108 26.09 -24.34 7.25
N CYS A 109 25.71 -23.32 6.48
CA CYS A 109 26.55 -22.18 6.09
C CYS A 109 26.25 -20.93 6.93
N ILE A 110 26.65 -20.96 8.21
CA ILE A 110 26.35 -19.89 9.18
C ILE A 110 27.10 -18.57 8.92
N THR A 111 28.13 -18.60 8.06
CA THR A 111 28.93 -17.43 7.65
C THR A 111 28.28 -16.60 6.55
N LEU A 112 27.14 -17.05 6.00
CA LEU A 112 26.50 -16.41 4.86
C LEU A 112 26.02 -15.00 5.19
N THR A 113 26.47 -14.02 4.41
CA THR A 113 26.06 -12.61 4.49
C THR A 113 25.21 -12.19 3.30
N GLU A 114 25.32 -12.88 2.17
CA GLU A 114 24.54 -12.60 0.95
C GLU A 114 24.07 -13.91 0.31
N LEU A 115 22.77 -14.02 0.07
CA LEU A 115 22.14 -15.15 -0.62
C LEU A 115 21.32 -14.67 -1.80
N LEU A 116 21.68 -15.10 -3.00
CA LEU A 116 20.92 -14.87 -4.23
C LEU A 116 20.46 -16.24 -4.75
N CYS A 117 19.16 -16.50 -4.72
CA CYS A 117 18.55 -17.77 -5.14
C CYS A 117 17.34 -17.56 -6.05
N TYR A 118 17.30 -16.40 -6.73
CA TYR A 118 16.21 -16.02 -7.61
C TYR A 118 16.11 -16.88 -8.88
N GLU A 119 14.96 -16.84 -9.55
CA GLU A 119 14.68 -17.60 -10.77
C GLU A 119 14.93 -19.11 -10.58
N ASN A 120 14.23 -19.71 -9.62
CA ASN A 120 14.28 -21.14 -9.33
C ASN A 120 12.86 -21.69 -9.12
N SER A 121 12.74 -22.92 -8.63
CA SER A 121 11.47 -23.58 -8.30
C SER A 121 11.38 -23.91 -6.81
N LEU A 122 11.94 -23.07 -5.94
CA LEU A 122 11.91 -23.27 -4.49
C LEU A 122 10.49 -23.03 -3.96
N THR A 123 10.03 -23.92 -3.09
CA THR A 123 8.75 -23.79 -2.37
C THR A 123 8.94 -23.45 -0.89
N GLU A 124 10.16 -23.67 -0.38
CA GLU A 124 10.57 -23.40 0.99
C GLU A 124 12.00 -22.85 0.97
N LEU A 125 12.29 -21.93 1.89
CA LEU A 125 13.62 -21.40 2.14
C LEU A 125 13.84 -21.25 3.65
N LEU A 126 14.67 -22.11 4.23
CA LEU A 126 14.98 -22.11 5.65
C LEU A 126 16.25 -21.29 5.92
N LEU A 127 16.12 -20.25 6.75
CA LEU A 127 17.19 -19.29 7.05
C LEU A 127 17.45 -19.12 8.56
N ASP A 128 16.93 -20.02 9.39
CA ASP A 128 16.97 -19.94 10.86
C ASP A 128 18.40 -20.00 11.44
N LYS A 129 19.38 -20.45 10.65
CA LYS A 129 20.80 -20.53 11.02
C LYS A 129 21.67 -19.43 10.42
N ASN A 130 21.14 -18.62 9.51
CA ASN A 130 21.91 -17.63 8.76
C ASN A 130 21.79 -16.23 9.41
N SER A 131 22.14 -16.13 10.69
CA SER A 131 21.99 -14.89 11.46
C SER A 131 22.85 -13.72 10.99
N ASN A 132 23.87 -14.01 10.17
CA ASN A 132 24.76 -13.03 9.56
C ASN A 132 24.24 -12.48 8.22
N LEU A 133 23.09 -12.94 7.75
CA LEU A 133 22.54 -12.56 6.45
C LEU A 133 22.19 -11.07 6.42
N VAL A 134 22.76 -10.35 5.45
CA VAL A 134 22.57 -8.91 5.22
C VAL A 134 21.72 -8.69 3.96
N ASN A 135 21.94 -9.48 2.92
CA ASN A 135 21.24 -9.34 1.63
C ASN A 135 20.59 -10.66 1.24
N LEU A 136 19.30 -10.63 0.93
CA LEU A 136 18.54 -11.78 0.46
C LEU A 136 17.79 -11.42 -0.83
N SER A 137 18.04 -12.19 -1.89
CA SER A 137 17.20 -12.24 -3.08
C SER A 137 16.71 -13.67 -3.31
N CYS A 138 15.40 -13.84 -3.32
CA CYS A 138 14.70 -15.12 -3.51
C CYS A 138 13.52 -14.97 -4.47
N ASP A 139 13.56 -13.97 -5.34
CA ASP A 139 12.53 -13.68 -6.31
C ASP A 139 12.31 -14.77 -7.36
N TYR A 140 11.15 -14.75 -8.02
CA TYR A 140 10.78 -15.73 -9.05
C TYR A 140 10.96 -17.18 -8.56
N ASN A 141 10.25 -17.49 -7.48
CA ASN A 141 10.16 -18.83 -6.91
C ASN A 141 8.68 -19.15 -6.61
N SER A 142 8.39 -20.14 -5.78
CA SER A 142 7.05 -20.50 -5.32
C SER A 142 6.98 -20.59 -3.79
N ILE A 143 7.73 -19.73 -3.09
CA ILE A 143 7.81 -19.70 -1.63
C ILE A 143 6.48 -19.18 -1.06
N GLU A 144 5.86 -19.96 -0.16
CA GLU A 144 4.59 -19.60 0.50
C GLU A 144 4.79 -18.97 1.88
N SER A 145 5.89 -19.29 2.55
CA SER A 145 6.25 -18.76 3.87
C SER A 145 7.73 -18.45 3.92
N LEU A 146 8.07 -17.29 4.47
CA LEU A 146 9.45 -16.82 4.60
C LEU A 146 9.65 -16.29 6.02
N ASP A 147 10.25 -17.10 6.89
CA ASP A 147 10.59 -16.71 8.26
C ASP A 147 11.96 -16.03 8.29
N LEU A 148 11.97 -14.73 8.62
CA LEU A 148 13.17 -13.90 8.74
C LEU A 148 13.45 -13.47 10.18
N SER A 149 12.77 -14.07 11.15
CA SER A 149 12.86 -13.72 12.57
C SER A 149 14.27 -13.92 13.15
N HIS A 150 15.10 -14.74 12.51
CA HIS A 150 16.46 -15.07 12.90
C HIS A 150 17.53 -14.30 12.10
N ASN A 151 17.16 -13.34 11.25
CA ASN A 151 18.07 -12.60 10.38
C ASN A 151 18.10 -11.08 10.74
N PRO A 152 18.53 -10.70 11.96
CA PRO A 152 18.41 -9.32 12.46
C PRO A 152 19.33 -8.30 11.75
N LEU A 153 20.31 -8.77 10.97
CA LEU A 153 21.24 -7.93 10.22
C LEU A 153 20.77 -7.64 8.79
N LEU A 154 19.62 -8.16 8.37
CA LEU A 154 19.10 -8.00 7.02
C LEU A 154 18.85 -6.52 6.70
N LYS A 155 19.39 -6.06 5.57
CA LYS A 155 19.29 -4.71 5.03
C LYS A 155 18.47 -4.66 3.75
N ASP A 156 18.70 -5.63 2.85
CA ASP A 156 18.01 -5.71 1.57
C ASP A 156 17.25 -7.04 1.46
N LEU A 157 15.94 -6.94 1.24
CA LEU A 157 15.06 -8.07 1.01
C LEU A 157 14.38 -7.94 -0.35
N LEU A 158 14.74 -8.82 -1.27
CA LEU A 158 14.08 -9.01 -2.56
C LEU A 158 13.38 -10.37 -2.55
N CYS A 159 12.06 -10.37 -2.48
CA CYS A 159 11.22 -11.56 -2.59
C CYS A 159 10.05 -11.45 -3.58
N PRO A 160 10.11 -10.66 -4.68
CA PRO A 160 8.98 -10.59 -5.60
C PRO A 160 8.68 -11.88 -6.35
N TYR A 161 7.46 -12.00 -6.87
CA TYR A 161 7.01 -13.16 -7.65
C TYR A 161 7.16 -14.48 -6.88
N ASN A 162 6.58 -14.50 -5.68
CA ASN A 162 6.42 -15.69 -4.85
C ASN A 162 4.92 -15.83 -4.48
N ARG A 163 4.61 -16.63 -3.45
CA ARG A 163 3.25 -16.86 -2.96
C ARG A 163 3.12 -16.53 -1.47
N ILE A 164 3.94 -15.60 -0.99
CA ILE A 164 3.99 -15.23 0.43
C ILE A 164 2.68 -14.56 0.82
N LYS A 165 2.07 -15.02 1.93
CA LYS A 165 0.81 -14.46 2.47
C LYS A 165 0.98 -13.51 3.65
N HIS A 166 1.98 -13.77 4.48
CA HIS A 166 2.27 -12.97 5.66
C HIS A 166 3.76 -12.69 5.69
N LEU A 167 4.12 -11.43 5.96
CA LEU A 167 5.52 -11.03 6.03
C LEU A 167 5.79 -10.29 7.35
N ASP A 168 6.39 -10.99 8.29
CA ASP A 168 6.79 -10.44 9.58
C ASP A 168 8.27 -10.03 9.57
N LEU A 169 8.49 -8.72 9.69
CA LEU A 169 9.80 -8.07 9.66
C LEU A 169 10.10 -7.29 10.94
N ARG A 170 9.40 -7.60 12.06
CA ARG A 170 9.57 -6.89 13.34
C ARG A 170 10.98 -7.03 13.93
N ASN A 171 11.70 -8.09 13.57
CA ASN A 171 13.08 -8.34 14.02
C ASN A 171 14.14 -7.76 13.08
N ASN A 172 13.77 -7.31 11.87
CA ASN A 172 14.70 -6.87 10.82
C ASN A 172 14.87 -5.35 10.85
N LYS A 173 15.30 -4.79 11.99
CA LYS A 173 15.35 -3.33 12.23
C LYS A 173 16.34 -2.59 11.32
N GLN A 174 17.31 -3.31 10.74
CA GLN A 174 18.31 -2.74 9.82
C GLN A 174 17.84 -2.70 8.37
N LEU A 175 16.63 -3.21 8.06
CA LEU A 175 16.10 -3.24 6.71
C LEU A 175 16.00 -1.82 6.15
N THR A 176 16.64 -1.58 5.01
CA THR A 176 16.61 -0.33 4.24
C THR A 176 15.74 -0.46 3.00
N SER A 177 15.74 -1.64 2.38
CA SER A 177 15.03 -1.90 1.11
C SER A 177 14.14 -3.14 1.23
N LEU A 178 12.85 -2.98 0.96
CA LEU A 178 11.86 -4.06 0.98
C LEU A 178 11.15 -4.18 -0.36
N TYR A 179 11.52 -5.17 -1.18
CA TYR A 179 10.87 -5.46 -2.46
C TYR A 179 10.14 -6.80 -2.36
N CYS A 180 8.82 -6.73 -2.35
CA CYS A 180 7.92 -7.89 -2.18
C CYS A 180 6.74 -7.86 -3.16
N LEU A 181 6.91 -7.23 -4.31
CA LEU A 181 5.86 -7.10 -5.34
C LEU A 181 5.39 -8.45 -5.87
N SER A 182 4.15 -8.52 -6.34
CA SER A 182 3.56 -9.72 -6.96
C SER A 182 3.64 -10.96 -6.05
N ASN A 183 3.05 -10.85 -4.85
CA ASN A 183 2.85 -11.96 -3.91
C ASN A 183 1.35 -12.06 -3.56
N GLN A 184 1.01 -12.75 -2.46
CA GLN A 184 -0.34 -12.85 -1.91
C GLN A 184 -0.41 -12.18 -0.52
N ILE A 185 0.41 -11.15 -0.28
CA ILE A 185 0.61 -10.63 1.08
C ILE A 185 -0.63 -9.88 1.56
N GLU A 186 -1.19 -10.33 2.67
CA GLU A 186 -2.36 -9.71 3.32
C GLU A 186 -1.93 -8.68 4.37
N ASP A 187 -0.79 -8.92 5.05
CA ASP A 187 -0.20 -8.02 6.03
C ASP A 187 1.33 -8.03 6.01
N ILE A 188 1.91 -6.83 6.21
CA ILE A 188 3.33 -6.62 6.45
C ILE A 188 3.50 -6.03 7.85
N GLN A 189 4.26 -6.72 8.69
CA GLN A 189 4.56 -6.28 10.06
C GLN A 189 5.97 -5.72 10.11
N LEU A 190 6.10 -4.40 10.25
CA LEU A 190 7.38 -3.71 10.32
C LEU A 190 7.77 -3.43 11.78
N ALA A 191 9.07 -3.29 12.04
CA ALA A 191 9.54 -2.84 13.34
C ALA A 191 9.12 -1.38 13.62
N ASP A 192 8.80 -1.06 14.88
CA ASP A 192 8.39 0.28 15.32
C ASP A 192 9.42 1.38 15.01
N GLU A 193 10.70 1.02 15.04
CA GLU A 193 11.82 1.84 14.58
C GLU A 193 12.64 1.02 13.58
N ASN A 194 12.59 1.43 12.32
CA ASN A 194 13.29 0.76 11.24
C ASN A 194 14.07 1.76 10.37
N ALA A 195 15.03 1.24 9.62
CA ALA A 195 15.87 2.02 8.71
C ALA A 195 15.30 2.11 7.29
N ILE A 196 14.04 1.73 7.05
CA ILE A 196 13.49 1.57 5.71
C ILE A 196 13.45 2.90 4.97
N GLU A 197 14.03 2.90 3.78
CA GLU A 197 14.06 4.01 2.84
C GLU A 197 13.17 3.71 1.62
N GLU A 198 13.01 2.44 1.24
CA GLU A 198 12.27 2.03 0.05
C GLU A 198 11.36 0.82 0.30
N ILE A 199 10.09 0.92 -0.12
CA ILE A 199 9.12 -0.18 -0.09
C ILE A 199 8.46 -0.32 -1.46
N LEU A 200 8.67 -1.47 -2.10
CA LEU A 200 7.98 -1.90 -3.32
C LEU A 200 7.13 -3.14 -3.00
N CYS A 201 5.85 -2.92 -2.71
CA CYS A 201 4.90 -3.96 -2.26
C CYS A 201 3.67 -4.07 -3.16
N SER A 202 3.79 -3.60 -4.40
CA SER A 202 2.71 -3.59 -5.38
C SER A 202 2.25 -4.98 -5.82
N GLY A 203 0.98 -5.15 -6.18
CA GLY A 203 0.45 -6.44 -6.62
C GLY A 203 0.36 -7.46 -5.48
N ASN A 204 -0.27 -7.07 -4.38
CA ASN A 204 -0.52 -7.90 -3.21
C ASN A 204 -1.99 -7.76 -2.78
N GLU A 205 -2.35 -8.29 -1.61
CA GLU A 205 -3.72 -8.28 -1.08
C GLU A 205 -3.87 -7.34 0.14
N LEU A 206 -2.93 -6.41 0.34
CA LEU A 206 -2.85 -5.55 1.51
C LEU A 206 -4.12 -4.70 1.67
N ARG A 207 -4.73 -4.76 2.86
CA ARG A 207 -5.86 -3.88 3.25
C ARG A 207 -5.42 -2.63 4.01
N SER A 208 -4.25 -2.70 4.62
CA SER A 208 -3.63 -1.62 5.38
C SER A 208 -2.11 -1.78 5.35
N LEU A 209 -1.40 -0.67 5.49
CA LEU A 209 0.06 -0.65 5.61
C LEU A 209 0.45 0.36 6.69
N ASN A 210 1.00 -0.12 7.80
CA ASN A 210 1.43 0.75 8.90
C ASN A 210 2.87 1.22 8.65
N LEU A 211 3.02 2.53 8.39
CA LEU A 211 4.30 3.15 8.06
C LEU A 211 4.79 4.13 9.13
N GLN A 212 4.17 4.14 10.32
CA GLN A 212 4.50 5.11 11.37
C GLN A 212 5.98 5.06 11.80
N GLY A 213 6.57 3.86 11.83
CA GLY A 213 7.98 3.63 12.15
C GLY A 213 8.97 3.96 11.03
N CYS A 214 8.51 4.09 9.78
CA CYS A 214 9.35 4.26 8.58
C CYS A 214 9.72 5.73 8.34
N LYS A 215 10.33 6.39 9.32
CA LYS A 215 10.64 7.85 9.27
C LYS A 215 11.66 8.22 8.18
N ASN A 216 12.41 7.25 7.67
CA ASN A 216 13.38 7.44 6.59
C ASN A 216 12.82 7.16 5.19
N LEU A 217 11.56 6.75 5.07
CA LEU A 217 10.94 6.36 3.80
C LEU A 217 11.00 7.49 2.76
N GLN A 218 11.57 7.17 1.60
CA GLN A 218 11.75 8.05 0.44
C GLN A 218 10.90 7.59 -0.74
N LEU A 219 10.80 6.28 -0.95
CA LEU A 219 10.04 5.66 -2.03
C LEU A 219 9.00 4.67 -1.50
N LEU A 220 7.74 4.89 -1.89
CA LEU A 220 6.66 3.94 -1.64
C LEU A 220 5.91 3.60 -2.92
N GLU A 221 5.98 2.34 -3.33
CA GLU A 221 5.11 1.76 -4.33
C GLU A 221 4.25 0.65 -3.70
N CYS A 222 2.94 0.91 -3.63
CA CYS A 222 1.94 0.02 -3.03
C CYS A 222 0.72 -0.15 -3.95
N TYR A 223 0.92 0.00 -5.26
CA TYR A 223 -0.17 -0.03 -6.23
C TYR A 223 -0.70 -1.45 -6.47
N TYR A 224 -1.94 -1.58 -6.95
CA TYR A 224 -2.61 -2.88 -7.09
C TYR A 224 -2.66 -3.63 -5.74
N ASN A 225 -3.30 -3.02 -4.75
CA ASN A 225 -3.61 -3.61 -3.45
C ASN A 225 -5.07 -3.26 -3.08
N ASN A 226 -5.49 -3.60 -1.86
CA ASN A 226 -6.82 -3.33 -1.32
C ASN A 226 -6.81 -2.26 -0.22
N ILE A 227 -5.86 -1.32 -0.24
CA ILE A 227 -5.64 -0.37 0.86
C ILE A 227 -6.78 0.65 0.91
N GLU A 228 -7.47 0.73 2.05
CA GLU A 228 -8.60 1.67 2.24
C GLU A 228 -8.18 3.02 2.84
N SER A 229 -7.08 3.04 3.59
CA SER A 229 -6.49 4.24 4.20
C SER A 229 -4.98 4.12 4.28
N LEU A 230 -4.28 5.21 3.97
CA LEU A 230 -2.83 5.28 4.01
C LEU A 230 -2.42 6.51 4.82
N ASN A 231 -1.77 6.30 5.97
CA ASN A 231 -1.29 7.37 6.83
C ASN A 231 0.21 7.59 6.59
N LEU A 232 0.56 8.76 6.07
CA LEU A 232 1.94 9.14 5.71
C LEU A 232 2.46 10.33 6.52
N ALA A 233 1.80 10.68 7.63
CA ALA A 233 2.10 11.88 8.39
C ALA A 233 3.53 11.91 8.98
N THR A 234 4.11 10.75 9.26
CA THR A 234 5.49 10.63 9.80
C THR A 234 6.56 10.46 8.71
N ASN A 235 6.16 10.31 7.45
CA ASN A 235 7.06 9.99 6.34
C ASN A 235 7.46 11.28 5.55
N SER A 236 7.93 12.31 6.26
CA SER A 236 8.24 13.63 5.66
C SER A 236 9.41 13.64 4.67
N LYS A 237 10.18 12.54 4.59
CA LYS A 237 11.24 12.33 3.60
C LYS A 237 10.76 11.75 2.27
N LEU A 238 9.49 11.37 2.16
CA LEU A 238 8.92 10.75 0.96
C LEU A 238 9.07 11.67 -0.26
N THR A 239 9.71 11.16 -1.32
CA THR A 239 9.93 11.85 -2.60
C THR A 239 9.05 11.29 -3.71
N LYS A 240 8.75 9.99 -3.67
CA LYS A 240 7.87 9.32 -4.65
C LYS A 240 6.83 8.43 -3.97
N LEU A 241 5.58 8.63 -4.35
CA LEU A 241 4.43 7.84 -3.91
C LEU A 241 3.66 7.29 -5.12
N SER A 242 3.54 5.97 -5.19
CA SER A 242 2.65 5.27 -6.12
C SER A 242 1.68 4.37 -5.35
N ALA A 243 0.43 4.84 -5.23
CA ALA A 243 -0.68 4.18 -4.55
C ALA A 243 -1.88 3.96 -5.50
N LYS A 244 -1.64 3.93 -6.82
CA LYS A 244 -2.69 3.68 -7.83
C LYS A 244 -3.38 2.32 -7.63
N ASN A 245 -4.63 2.17 -8.07
CA ASN A 245 -5.38 0.92 -7.98
C ASN A 245 -5.45 0.40 -6.53
N ASN A 246 -6.08 1.19 -5.67
CA ASN A 246 -6.39 0.86 -4.27
C ASN A 246 -7.84 1.32 -3.97
N LEU A 247 -8.22 1.37 -2.70
CA LEU A 247 -9.57 1.74 -2.26
C LEU A 247 -9.57 3.04 -1.42
N LEU A 248 -8.55 3.89 -1.57
CA LEU A 248 -8.35 5.10 -0.78
C LEU A 248 -9.51 6.08 -0.96
N LYS A 249 -10.07 6.58 0.13
CA LYS A 249 -11.16 7.59 0.13
C LYS A 249 -10.66 9.02 0.28
N THR A 250 -9.57 9.20 1.00
CA THR A 250 -8.89 10.47 1.23
C THR A 250 -7.40 10.23 1.26
N LEU A 251 -6.60 11.22 0.87
CA LEU A 251 -5.14 11.15 0.97
C LEU A 251 -4.58 12.46 1.52
N ASP A 252 -4.09 12.42 2.75
CA ASP A 252 -3.45 13.57 3.39
C ASP A 252 -1.93 13.47 3.25
N LEU A 253 -1.36 14.39 2.47
CA LEU A 253 0.07 14.51 2.21
C LEU A 253 0.63 15.84 2.74
N SER A 254 -0.09 16.53 3.62
CA SER A 254 0.28 17.85 4.14
C SER A 254 1.66 17.90 4.82
N ASN A 255 2.18 16.75 5.28
CA ASN A 255 3.51 16.63 5.88
C ASN A 255 4.61 16.17 4.90
N ASN A 256 4.27 15.77 3.67
CA ASN A 256 5.20 15.20 2.70
C ASN A 256 5.80 16.28 1.80
N VAL A 257 6.47 17.27 2.41
CA VAL A 257 7.01 18.47 1.75
C VAL A 257 8.08 18.22 0.68
N LYS A 258 8.66 17.01 0.64
CA LYS A 258 9.67 16.60 -0.35
C LYS A 258 9.10 15.81 -1.52
N LEU A 259 7.79 15.58 -1.56
CA LEU A 259 7.17 14.76 -2.58
C LEU A 259 7.28 15.45 -3.94
N THR A 260 7.86 14.76 -4.93
CA THR A 260 8.02 15.25 -6.31
C THR A 260 7.13 14.49 -7.28
N VAL A 261 6.83 13.22 -6.98
CA VAL A 261 5.98 12.35 -7.82
C VAL A 261 4.85 11.74 -6.99
N LEU A 262 3.61 11.97 -7.43
CA LEU A 262 2.40 11.39 -6.85
C LEU A 262 1.60 10.64 -7.91
N SER A 263 1.39 9.34 -7.71
CA SER A 263 0.47 8.51 -8.49
C SER A 263 -0.57 7.87 -7.57
N CYS A 264 -1.82 8.30 -7.69
CA CYS A 264 -2.96 7.84 -6.87
C CYS A 264 -4.23 7.61 -7.70
N ALA A 265 -4.09 7.43 -9.02
CA ALA A 265 -5.19 7.13 -9.91
C ALA A 265 -5.90 5.80 -9.58
N ASN A 266 -7.15 5.65 -10.03
CA ASN A 266 -7.97 4.46 -9.78
C ASN A 266 -8.12 4.19 -8.27
N ASN A 267 -8.70 5.15 -7.57
CA ASN A 267 -9.05 5.05 -6.15
C ASN A 267 -10.49 5.59 -5.95
N LYS A 268 -10.86 5.92 -4.71
CA LYS A 268 -12.15 6.52 -4.36
C LYS A 268 -11.96 7.91 -3.75
N LEU A 269 -10.88 8.62 -4.12
CA LEU A 269 -10.46 9.86 -3.46
C LEU A 269 -11.49 10.96 -3.66
N THR A 270 -12.02 11.49 -2.56
CA THR A 270 -12.84 12.71 -2.55
C THR A 270 -12.03 13.95 -2.20
N SER A 271 -10.83 13.77 -1.64
CA SER A 271 -9.92 14.85 -1.30
C SER A 271 -8.47 14.38 -1.31
N ILE A 272 -7.58 15.27 -1.78
CA ILE A 272 -6.13 15.14 -1.64
C ILE A 272 -5.65 16.44 -0.98
N SER A 273 -4.96 16.33 0.15
CA SER A 273 -4.32 17.49 0.80
C SER A 273 -2.84 17.47 0.49
N LEU A 274 -2.32 18.60 0.00
CA LEU A 274 -0.91 18.78 -0.33
C LEU A 274 -0.28 19.82 0.61
N PRO A 275 1.05 19.81 0.80
CA PRO A 275 1.72 20.83 1.60
C PRO A 275 1.70 22.20 0.89
N GLU A 276 1.62 23.29 1.66
CA GLU A 276 1.62 24.67 1.12
C GLU A 276 2.86 24.96 0.24
N ASN A 277 4.01 24.39 0.61
CA ASN A 277 5.28 24.50 -0.12
C ASN A 277 5.60 23.22 -0.91
N SER A 278 4.60 22.66 -1.59
CA SER A 278 4.75 21.44 -2.39
C SER A 278 5.89 21.53 -3.40
N THR A 279 6.64 20.44 -3.56
CA THR A 279 7.70 20.28 -4.56
C THR A 279 7.27 19.36 -5.71
N LEU A 280 5.97 19.08 -5.84
CA LEU A 280 5.46 18.18 -6.87
C LEU A 280 5.81 18.65 -8.27
N LEU A 281 6.15 17.70 -9.12
CA LEU A 281 6.45 17.88 -10.55
C LEU A 281 5.60 16.94 -11.42
N SER A 282 4.97 15.93 -10.81
CA SER A 282 4.11 14.97 -11.49
C SER A 282 2.98 14.51 -10.59
N VAL A 283 1.74 14.60 -11.09
CA VAL A 283 0.54 14.12 -10.38
C VAL A 283 -0.32 13.29 -11.33
N THR A 284 -0.62 12.06 -10.95
CA THR A 284 -1.56 11.18 -11.68
C THR A 284 -2.68 10.79 -10.72
N CYS A 285 -3.89 11.29 -10.97
CA CYS A 285 -5.04 11.13 -10.06
C CYS A 285 -6.39 10.94 -10.76
N PHE A 286 -6.40 10.61 -12.05
CA PHE A 286 -7.60 10.18 -12.78
C PHE A 286 -8.30 8.97 -12.13
N ASN A 287 -9.57 8.73 -12.51
CA ASN A 287 -10.43 7.69 -11.96
C ASN A 287 -10.53 7.76 -10.42
N ASN A 288 -11.00 8.92 -9.94
CA ASN A 288 -11.28 9.19 -8.53
C ASN A 288 -12.65 9.90 -8.39
N GLN A 289 -12.92 10.61 -7.29
CA GLN A 289 -14.17 11.34 -7.03
C GLN A 289 -13.91 12.80 -6.61
N LEU A 290 -12.84 13.41 -7.13
CA LEU A 290 -12.42 14.78 -6.84
C LEU A 290 -13.31 15.77 -7.58
N LYS A 291 -13.95 16.70 -6.89
CA LYS A 291 -14.86 17.70 -7.48
C LYS A 291 -15.02 18.94 -6.60
N GLY A 292 -15.51 20.04 -7.17
CA GLY A 292 -15.80 21.26 -6.45
C GLY A 292 -14.59 21.78 -5.66
N ASP A 293 -14.78 22.13 -4.39
CA ASP A 293 -13.71 22.67 -3.54
C ASP A 293 -12.51 21.73 -3.42
N ALA A 294 -12.70 20.40 -3.44
CA ALA A 294 -11.59 19.46 -3.36
C ALA A 294 -10.68 19.52 -4.60
N MET A 295 -11.28 19.64 -5.79
CA MET A 295 -10.54 19.81 -7.05
C MET A 295 -9.81 21.15 -7.05
N LYS A 296 -10.53 22.23 -6.73
CA LYS A 296 -9.98 23.58 -6.65
C LYS A 296 -8.81 23.69 -5.66
N ASN A 297 -8.93 23.06 -4.48
CA ASN A 297 -7.87 23.03 -3.47
C ASN A 297 -6.64 22.27 -3.94
N LEU A 298 -6.81 21.14 -4.63
CA LEU A 298 -5.71 20.41 -5.26
C LEU A 298 -4.95 21.31 -6.24
N MET A 299 -5.66 21.96 -7.17
CA MET A 299 -5.05 22.85 -8.16
C MET A 299 -4.35 24.05 -7.52
N ASN A 300 -4.97 24.66 -6.50
CA ASN A 300 -4.36 25.76 -5.74
C ASN A 300 -3.08 25.35 -5.00
N SER A 301 -2.97 24.09 -4.58
CA SER A 301 -1.83 23.59 -3.82
C SER A 301 -0.67 23.10 -4.71
N LEU A 302 -0.86 23.06 -6.04
CA LEU A 302 0.24 22.79 -6.96
C LEU A 302 1.28 23.93 -6.89
N PRO A 303 2.59 23.63 -6.94
CA PRO A 303 3.61 24.66 -6.98
C PRO A 303 3.59 25.46 -8.29
N ASP A 304 3.98 26.72 -8.24
CA ASP A 304 4.30 27.50 -9.43
C ASP A 304 5.63 27.02 -10.02
N ILE A 305 5.60 26.52 -11.25
CA ILE A 305 6.74 25.95 -11.98
C ILE A 305 7.17 26.80 -13.18
N ASN A 306 6.57 27.97 -13.39
CA ASN A 306 6.96 28.87 -14.47
C ASN A 306 8.45 29.24 -14.41
N GLY A 307 9.15 29.13 -15.54
CA GLY A 307 10.56 29.50 -15.66
C GLY A 307 11.54 28.61 -14.87
N LYS A 308 11.07 27.53 -14.24
CA LYS A 308 11.94 26.56 -13.55
C LYS A 308 12.42 25.50 -14.53
N SER A 309 13.70 25.14 -14.44
CA SER A 309 14.22 23.96 -15.16
C SER A 309 13.64 22.71 -14.50
N ILE A 310 12.75 22.02 -15.20
CA ILE A 310 12.14 20.78 -14.71
C ILE A 310 13.02 19.61 -15.16
N THR A 311 13.85 19.12 -14.25
CA THR A 311 14.67 17.92 -14.45
C THR A 311 14.11 16.80 -13.56
N GLY A 312 13.34 15.86 -14.14
CA GLY A 312 12.75 14.74 -13.40
C GLY A 312 11.56 14.09 -14.10
N GLU A 313 11.05 12.99 -13.52
CA GLU A 313 9.85 12.29 -14.01
C GLU A 313 8.63 13.23 -14.05
N GLY A 314 7.92 13.24 -15.18
CA GLY A 314 6.59 13.85 -15.33
C GLY A 314 6.51 15.34 -15.65
N GLY A 315 7.62 16.09 -15.71
CA GLY A 315 7.70 17.31 -16.54
C GLY A 315 6.72 18.46 -16.25
N GLY A 316 6.16 18.58 -15.05
CA GLY A 316 5.15 19.60 -14.73
C GLY A 316 3.76 19.25 -15.22
N GLU A 317 3.39 17.97 -15.13
CA GLU A 317 2.13 17.44 -15.68
C GLU A 317 1.22 16.88 -14.58
N ILE A 318 -0.06 17.24 -14.66
CA ILE A 318 -1.14 16.64 -13.87
C ILE A 318 -2.12 15.90 -14.78
N MET A 319 -2.26 14.61 -14.56
CA MET A 319 -3.22 13.75 -15.25
C MET A 319 -4.45 13.56 -14.35
N ILE A 320 -5.53 14.25 -14.69
CA ILE A 320 -6.65 14.51 -13.78
C ILE A 320 -7.91 13.70 -14.11
N VAL A 321 -8.09 13.32 -15.38
CA VAL A 321 -9.24 12.56 -15.84
C VAL A 321 -8.82 11.45 -16.80
N ASN A 322 -9.70 10.46 -16.97
CA ASN A 322 -9.63 9.47 -18.04
C ASN A 322 -10.96 9.43 -18.80
N THR A 323 -11.05 10.15 -19.91
CA THR A 323 -12.30 10.25 -20.68
C THR A 323 -12.64 9.00 -21.50
N SER A 324 -11.72 8.02 -21.59
CA SER A 324 -12.00 6.72 -22.23
C SER A 324 -12.95 5.83 -21.41
N VAL A 325 -13.19 6.17 -20.14
CA VAL A 325 -14.08 5.47 -19.22
C VAL A 325 -14.93 6.49 -18.44
N GLU A 326 -15.91 6.00 -17.66
CA GLU A 326 -16.65 6.86 -16.73
C GLU A 326 -15.77 7.24 -15.53
N ASP A 327 -15.01 8.34 -15.68
CA ASP A 327 -14.32 9.00 -14.58
C ASP A 327 -15.31 9.85 -13.76
N LYS A 328 -15.14 9.85 -12.43
CA LYS A 328 -16.00 10.60 -11.49
C LYS A 328 -15.32 11.83 -10.91
N ASN A 329 -14.08 12.10 -11.33
CA ASN A 329 -13.48 13.42 -11.14
C ASN A 329 -14.25 14.45 -11.98
N VAL A 330 -14.41 15.65 -11.44
CA VAL A 330 -14.99 16.81 -12.13
C VAL A 330 -14.00 17.96 -12.01
N CYS A 331 -13.39 18.31 -13.15
CA CYS A 331 -12.38 19.35 -13.25
C CYS A 331 -12.84 20.38 -14.27
N TYR A 332 -13.18 21.59 -13.81
CA TYR A 332 -13.72 22.63 -14.68
C TYR A 332 -12.63 23.43 -15.38
N LYS A 333 -13.01 24.20 -16.41
CA LYS A 333 -12.13 25.15 -17.09
C LYS A 333 -11.44 26.11 -16.11
N SER A 334 -12.13 26.58 -15.06
CA SER A 334 -11.49 27.42 -14.03
C SER A 334 -10.44 26.67 -13.20
N ASP A 335 -10.65 25.39 -12.88
CA ASP A 335 -9.68 24.55 -12.18
C ASP A 335 -8.44 24.31 -13.05
N VAL A 336 -8.65 23.97 -14.34
CA VAL A 336 -7.57 23.84 -15.32
C VAL A 336 -6.75 25.13 -15.41
N LYS A 337 -7.43 26.29 -15.45
CA LYS A 337 -6.77 27.59 -15.51
C LYS A 337 -5.83 27.82 -14.31
N ILE A 338 -6.23 27.44 -13.10
CA ILE A 338 -5.38 27.57 -11.90
C ILE A 338 -4.05 26.83 -12.09
N ALA A 339 -4.09 25.60 -12.59
CA ALA A 339 -2.89 24.81 -12.83
C ALA A 339 -2.04 25.37 -13.99
N THR A 340 -2.67 25.75 -15.11
CA THR A 340 -1.94 26.28 -16.26
C THR A 340 -1.29 27.63 -16.00
N ASP A 341 -1.92 28.50 -15.18
CA ASP A 341 -1.33 29.79 -14.78
C ASP A 341 -0.04 29.57 -13.96
N LYS A 342 0.09 28.41 -13.30
CA LYS A 342 1.28 27.96 -12.57
C LYS A 342 2.29 27.20 -13.45
N GLY A 343 2.05 27.10 -14.76
CA GLY A 343 2.93 26.43 -15.72
C GLY A 343 2.70 24.92 -15.86
N TRP A 344 1.66 24.36 -15.24
CA TRP A 344 1.34 22.94 -15.36
C TRP A 344 0.62 22.61 -16.67
N LYS A 345 0.93 21.44 -17.24
CA LYS A 345 0.08 20.84 -18.26
C LYS A 345 -0.98 19.97 -17.60
N VAL A 346 -2.24 20.24 -17.90
CA VAL A 346 -3.36 19.41 -17.45
C VAL A 346 -3.70 18.43 -18.56
N MET A 347 -3.66 17.14 -18.23
CA MET A 347 -3.72 16.05 -19.19
C MET A 347 -4.90 15.11 -18.90
N ASP A 348 -5.47 14.57 -19.97
CA ASP A 348 -6.40 13.46 -19.98
C ASP A 348 -5.64 12.18 -20.31
N PHE A 349 -5.85 11.12 -19.51
CA PHE A 349 -5.23 9.83 -19.72
C PHE A 349 -5.72 9.16 -21.01
N ASN A 350 -7.00 9.31 -21.35
CA ASN A 350 -7.63 8.74 -22.55
C ASN A 350 -7.33 7.23 -22.77
N GLY A 351 -7.20 6.45 -21.69
CA GLY A 351 -7.04 4.99 -21.74
C GLY A 351 -5.66 4.45 -22.09
N ASP A 352 -4.76 5.27 -22.66
CA ASP A 352 -3.40 4.89 -23.03
C ASP A 352 -2.40 6.03 -22.75
N TYR A 353 -1.24 5.67 -22.17
CA TYR A 353 -0.10 6.57 -22.00
C TYR A 353 0.46 7.13 -23.32
N THR A 354 0.19 6.49 -24.46
CA THR A 354 0.58 6.96 -25.79
C THR A 354 -0.44 7.91 -26.44
N GLU A 355 -1.70 7.88 -26.02
CA GLU A 355 -2.81 8.66 -26.59
C GLU A 355 -3.28 9.81 -25.69
N ARG A 356 -2.44 10.21 -24.73
CA ARG A 356 -2.73 11.30 -23.79
C ARG A 356 -2.87 12.62 -24.51
N GLN A 357 -3.86 13.41 -24.11
CA GLN A 357 -4.17 14.71 -24.71
C GLN A 357 -4.28 15.81 -23.65
N ALA A 358 -4.16 17.06 -24.07
CA ALA A 358 -4.42 18.19 -23.19
C ALA A 358 -5.90 18.19 -22.77
N TYR A 359 -6.15 18.32 -21.47
CA TYR A 359 -7.50 18.40 -20.94
C TYR A 359 -7.89 19.87 -20.74
N VAL A 360 -8.97 20.29 -21.37
CA VAL A 360 -9.42 21.69 -21.37
C VAL A 360 -10.36 22.02 -20.21
N GLY A 361 -10.85 21.01 -19.48
CA GLY A 361 -11.85 21.20 -18.43
C GLY A 361 -13.28 21.09 -18.95
N GLU A 362 -14.17 20.58 -18.08
CA GLU A 362 -15.61 20.73 -18.27
C GLU A 362 -16.03 22.20 -18.16
N ASP A 363 -17.18 22.55 -18.75
CA ASP A 363 -17.73 23.89 -18.56
C ASP A 363 -17.99 24.14 -17.08
N ASP A 364 -17.47 25.28 -16.59
CA ASP A 364 -17.76 25.71 -15.24
C ASP A 364 -19.28 25.71 -15.01
N PRO A 365 -19.74 25.22 -13.85
CA PRO A 365 -21.15 25.28 -13.53
C PRO A 365 -21.53 26.75 -13.59
N VAL A 366 -22.67 27.04 -14.23
CA VAL A 366 -23.16 28.41 -14.40
C VAL A 366 -23.43 29.01 -13.02
N SER A 367 -22.41 29.65 -12.46
CA SER A 367 -22.49 30.41 -11.23
C SER A 367 -23.19 31.71 -11.59
N GLY A 368 -24.52 31.72 -11.45
CA GLY A 368 -25.30 32.94 -11.66
C GLY A 368 -26.44 32.87 -12.65
N VAL A 369 -27.18 31.76 -12.76
CA VAL A 369 -28.63 31.90 -13.05
C VAL A 369 -29.36 32.41 -11.79
N ASN A 370 -28.92 33.56 -11.27
CA ASN A 370 -29.79 34.45 -10.49
C ASN A 370 -30.74 35.10 -11.51
N GLY A 371 -31.72 34.32 -12.00
CA GLY A 371 -32.50 34.74 -13.16
C GLY A 371 -33.66 33.84 -13.57
N VAL A 372 -33.69 32.56 -13.18
CA VAL A 372 -35.01 31.93 -13.02
C VAL A 372 -35.53 32.54 -11.74
N LYS A 373 -36.42 33.55 -11.84
CA LYS A 373 -37.27 33.92 -10.70
C LYS A 373 -37.78 32.59 -10.17
N GLN A 374 -37.34 32.17 -8.97
CA GLN A 374 -38.05 31.09 -8.28
C GLN A 374 -39.52 31.46 -8.39
N GLU A 375 -40.32 30.57 -8.99
CA GLU A 375 -41.76 30.76 -9.05
C GLU A 375 -42.17 31.11 -7.61
N PRO A 376 -42.72 32.32 -7.37
CA PRO A 376 -43.02 32.74 -6.01
C PRO A 376 -43.96 31.70 -5.43
N LEU A 377 -43.69 31.24 -4.21
CA LEU A 377 -44.51 30.23 -3.54
C LEU A 377 -45.99 30.57 -3.68
N ARG A 378 -46.73 29.74 -4.40
CA ARG A 378 -48.17 29.91 -4.67
C ARG A 378 -48.91 28.69 -4.16
N VAL A 379 -50.08 28.93 -3.61
CA VAL A 379 -51.00 27.88 -3.20
C VAL A 379 -52.25 28.04 -4.03
N SER A 380 -52.67 26.97 -4.70
CA SER A 380 -53.91 26.92 -5.47
C SER A 380 -54.81 25.85 -4.88
N ILE A 381 -56.11 26.15 -4.78
CA ILE A 381 -57.10 25.21 -4.27
C ILE A 381 -58.07 24.91 -5.41
N ARG A 382 -58.13 23.65 -5.84
CA ARG A 382 -59.10 23.18 -6.85
C ARG A 382 -59.62 21.80 -6.48
N ASN A 383 -60.92 21.60 -6.59
CA ASN A 383 -61.59 20.29 -6.44
C ASN A 383 -61.19 19.50 -5.17
N GLY A 384 -61.13 20.16 -4.00
CA GLY A 384 -60.76 19.48 -2.75
C GLY A 384 -59.28 19.13 -2.62
N LYS A 385 -58.42 19.67 -3.49
CA LYS A 385 -56.96 19.54 -3.38
C LYS A 385 -56.30 20.91 -3.21
N VAL A 386 -55.25 20.94 -2.40
CA VAL A 386 -54.38 22.11 -2.22
C VAL A 386 -53.05 21.81 -2.89
N ALA A 387 -52.75 22.53 -3.98
CA ALA A 387 -51.51 22.41 -4.72
C ALA A 387 -50.51 23.50 -4.30
N ILE A 388 -49.28 23.10 -3.99
CA ILE A 388 -48.17 23.95 -3.59
C ILE A 388 -47.19 24.07 -4.76
N ILE A 389 -47.11 25.27 -5.32
CA ILE A 389 -46.30 25.58 -6.50
C ILE A 389 -45.07 26.38 -6.05
N GLY A 390 -43.88 25.92 -6.45
CA GLY A 390 -42.59 26.48 -6.07
C GLY A 390 -41.78 25.53 -5.17
N SER A 391 -40.50 25.85 -4.93
CA SER A 391 -39.62 25.04 -4.09
C SER A 391 -39.84 25.35 -2.60
N PHE A 392 -40.03 24.30 -1.79
CA PHE A 392 -40.17 24.38 -0.34
C PHE A 392 -39.52 23.18 0.35
N LYS A 393 -39.20 23.32 1.64
CA LYS A 393 -38.64 22.26 2.48
C LYS A 393 -39.73 21.36 3.03
N CYS A 394 -40.78 21.96 3.60
CA CYS A 394 -41.94 21.24 4.11
C CYS A 394 -43.17 22.16 4.18
N ALA A 395 -44.35 21.54 4.20
CA ALA A 395 -45.64 22.19 4.39
C ALA A 395 -46.38 21.55 5.56
N GLN A 396 -46.97 22.38 6.42
CA GLN A 396 -47.65 21.98 7.64
C GLN A 396 -49.07 22.50 7.65
N LEU A 397 -50.02 21.61 7.88
CA LEU A 397 -51.45 21.93 7.92
C LEU A 397 -51.95 21.94 9.37
N TYR A 398 -52.62 23.02 9.77
CA TYR A 398 -53.19 23.21 11.09
C TYR A 398 -54.70 23.39 11.02
N ASN A 399 -55.42 22.92 12.04
CA ASN A 399 -56.84 23.24 12.20
C ASN A 399 -57.05 24.66 12.75
N ALA A 400 -58.31 25.10 12.84
CA ALA A 400 -58.69 26.42 13.35
C ALA A 400 -58.22 26.73 14.79
N ASN A 401 -57.93 25.70 15.59
CA ASN A 401 -57.44 25.83 16.96
C ASN A 401 -55.89 25.83 17.05
N GLY A 402 -55.19 25.78 15.91
CA GLY A 402 -53.74 25.76 15.85
C GLY A 402 -53.10 24.39 16.09
N GLN A 403 -53.87 23.30 16.09
CA GLN A 403 -53.32 21.94 16.19
C GLN A 403 -52.81 21.49 14.82
N LEU A 404 -51.56 20.99 14.79
CA LEU A 404 -50.94 20.38 13.61
C LEU A 404 -51.67 19.08 13.24
N LEU A 405 -52.08 18.97 11.98
CA LEU A 405 -52.77 17.81 11.41
C LEU A 405 -51.87 16.96 10.51
N LEU A 406 -50.99 17.62 9.73
CA LEU A 406 -50.16 16.97 8.74
C LEU A 406 -48.88 17.79 8.49
N THR A 407 -47.77 17.09 8.25
CA THR A 407 -46.55 17.64 7.66
C THR A 407 -46.24 16.85 6.40
N THR A 408 -45.96 17.53 5.28
CA THR A 408 -45.63 16.88 4.01
C THR A 408 -44.51 17.60 3.26
N THR A 409 -43.87 16.87 2.36
CA THR A 409 -43.01 17.40 1.28
C THR A 409 -43.69 17.30 -0.09
N ASP A 410 -44.90 16.77 -0.15
CA ASP A 410 -45.65 16.58 -1.40
C ASP A 410 -46.22 17.91 -1.91
N HIS A 411 -46.20 18.07 -3.23
CA HIS A 411 -46.72 19.27 -3.90
C HIS A 411 -48.26 19.31 -3.97
N GLU A 412 -48.94 18.23 -3.61
CA GLU A 412 -50.41 18.19 -3.51
C GLU A 412 -50.84 17.62 -2.16
N LEU A 413 -51.82 18.28 -1.56
CA LEU A 413 -52.51 17.86 -0.36
C LEU A 413 -53.95 17.51 -0.70
N ASP A 414 -54.34 16.26 -0.50
CA ASP A 414 -55.74 15.86 -0.57
C ASP A 414 -56.47 16.34 0.70
N THR A 415 -57.50 17.15 0.49
CA THR A 415 -58.32 17.68 1.59
C THR A 415 -59.70 17.02 1.67
N GLY A 416 -59.98 16.01 0.85
CA GLY A 416 -61.27 15.30 0.82
C GLY A 416 -61.62 14.59 2.14
N CYS A 417 -60.63 14.27 2.96
CA CYS A 417 -60.81 13.66 4.28
C CYS A 417 -60.96 14.68 5.43
N LEU A 418 -60.85 15.98 5.15
CA LEU A 418 -60.93 17.04 6.16
C LEU A 418 -62.38 17.50 6.35
N THR A 419 -62.73 17.84 7.58
CA THR A 419 -64.08 18.35 7.90
C THR A 419 -64.26 19.79 7.42
N PRO A 420 -65.48 20.22 7.08
CA PRO A 420 -65.74 21.62 6.72
C PRO A 420 -65.35 22.57 7.87
N SER A 421 -64.26 23.30 7.70
CA SER A 421 -63.68 24.20 8.70
C SER A 421 -62.63 25.14 8.08
N ALA A 422 -62.08 26.03 8.90
CA ALA A 422 -60.93 26.85 8.54
C ALA A 422 -59.62 26.11 8.86
N TYR A 423 -58.70 26.13 7.90
CA TYR A 423 -57.38 25.53 8.04
C TYR A 423 -56.29 26.56 7.75
N ILE A 424 -55.12 26.37 8.35
CA ILE A 424 -53.93 27.19 8.14
C ILE A 424 -52.86 26.27 7.53
N LEU A 425 -52.39 26.61 6.33
CA LEU A 425 -51.23 25.98 5.71
C LEU A 425 -50.02 26.89 5.90
N GLN A 426 -48.97 26.35 6.52
CA GLN A 426 -47.69 27.01 6.70
C GLN A 426 -46.64 26.29 5.85
N ILE A 427 -45.92 27.02 5.01
CA ILE A 427 -44.94 26.47 4.06
C ILE A 427 -43.59 27.10 4.36
N ASP A 428 -42.61 26.25 4.63
CA ASP A 428 -41.21 26.64 4.83
C ASP A 428 -40.50 26.64 3.48
N GLY A 429 -40.40 27.82 2.85
CA GLY A 429 -39.61 28.03 1.65
C GLY A 429 -38.13 28.16 1.94
N ASN A 430 -37.28 27.89 0.95
CA ASN A 430 -35.82 27.93 1.12
C ASN A 430 -35.27 29.23 1.72
N ASN A 431 -36.00 30.36 1.62
CA ASN A 431 -35.64 31.67 2.19
C ASN A 431 -36.84 32.48 2.78
N GLN A 432 -38.07 31.94 2.81
CA GLN A 432 -39.27 32.65 3.29
C GLN A 432 -40.35 31.70 3.83
N MET A 433 -40.97 32.05 4.95
CA MET A 433 -42.16 31.38 5.48
C MET A 433 -43.43 31.98 4.88
N LYS A 434 -44.33 31.13 4.36
CA LYS A 434 -45.64 31.57 3.85
C LYS A 434 -46.75 30.89 4.63
N SER A 435 -47.74 31.67 5.08
CA SER A 435 -48.93 31.16 5.74
C SER A 435 -50.18 31.53 4.93
N MET A 436 -51.09 30.59 4.76
CA MET A 436 -52.38 30.81 4.11
C MET A 436 -53.50 30.22 4.95
N LYS A 437 -54.58 30.98 5.13
CA LYS A 437 -55.82 30.48 5.68
C LYS A 437 -56.79 30.17 4.55
N PHE A 438 -57.43 29.00 4.59
CA PHE A 438 -58.45 28.63 3.63
C PHE A 438 -59.62 27.91 4.31
N LEU A 439 -60.76 27.92 3.64
CA LEU A 439 -62.00 27.31 4.11
C LEU A 439 -62.30 26.10 3.23
N ILE A 440 -62.51 24.96 3.86
CA ILE A 440 -63.13 23.80 3.22
C ILE A 440 -64.62 23.93 3.50
N LYS A 441 -65.42 24.00 2.42
CA LYS A 441 -66.87 24.16 2.48
C LYS A 441 -67.57 22.81 2.51
#